data_AF-A0A1H9D3E1-F1
#
_entry.id   AF-A0A1H9D3E1-F1
#
_cell.length_a   1.000
_cell.length_b   1.000
_cell.length_c   1.000
_cell.angle_alpha   90.00
_cell.angle_beta   90.00
_cell.angle_gamma   90.00
#
_symmetry.space_group_name_H-M   'P 1'
#
loop_
_entity.id
_entity.type
_entity.pdbx_description
1 polymer ?
#
loop_
_entity_poly.entity_id
_entity_poly.type
_entity_poly.pdbx_seq_one_letter_code
_entity_poly.pdbx_strand_id
1 'polypeptide(L)' 'MSIKQIADFSSLAKTSPEVGEKLKACIKMKEMFALARENGFDFDEDSLYPPNEPQFTEDQLSERLAKALLRV' A
#
# COMPACT_ATOMS: atom_id res chain seq x y z
N MET A 1 2.64 -10.05 11.40
CA MET A 1 1.53 -10.49 10.53
C MET A 1 1.27 -9.42 9.47
N SER A 2 0.99 -8.18 9.86
CA SER A 2 0.63 -7.08 8.94
C SER A 2 1.73 -6.71 7.93
N ILE A 3 3.02 -6.64 8.29
CA ILE A 3 4.12 -6.34 7.34
C ILE A 3 4.17 -7.34 6.17
N LYS A 4 4.00 -8.63 6.45
CA LYS A 4 3.97 -9.67 5.42
C LYS A 4 2.80 -9.46 4.46
N GLN A 5 1.62 -9.14 4.99
CA GLN A 5 0.45 -8.85 4.16
C GLN A 5 0.61 -7.57 3.32
N ILE A 6 1.25 -6.53 3.86
CA ILE A 6 1.57 -5.31 3.10
C ILE A 6 2.54 -5.66 1.96
N ALA A 7 3.57 -6.45 2.22
CA ALA A 7 4.53 -6.90 1.21
C ALA A 7 3.88 -7.78 0.14
N ASP A 8 2.99 -8.68 0.53
CA ASP A 8 2.25 -9.56 -0.37
C ASP A 8 1.25 -8.74 -1.22
N PHE A 9 0.55 -7.76 -0.63
CA PHE A 9 -0.34 -6.84 -1.36
C PHE A 9 0.42 -5.93 -2.32
N SER A 10 1.57 -5.38 -1.87
CA SER A 10 2.49 -4.62 -2.72
C SER A 10 2.95 -5.48 -3.90
N SER A 11 3.30 -6.74 -3.67
CA SER A 11 3.68 -7.67 -4.73
C SER A 11 2.51 -7.94 -5.68
N LEU A 12 1.31 -8.17 -5.17
CA LEU A 12 0.11 -8.35 -5.98
C LEU A 12 -0.16 -7.12 -6.86
N ALA A 13 0.00 -5.91 -6.34
CA ALA A 13 -0.17 -4.67 -7.10
C ALA A 13 0.89 -4.50 -8.20
N LYS A 14 2.07 -5.13 -8.08
CA LYS A 14 3.08 -5.18 -9.17
C LYS A 14 2.71 -6.20 -10.24
N THR A 15 2.18 -7.35 -9.82
CA THR A 15 1.85 -8.45 -10.74
C THR A 15 0.50 -8.26 -11.43
N SER A 16 -0.44 -7.56 -10.79
CA SER A 16 -1.80 -7.33 -11.27
C SER A 16 -1.99 -5.86 -11.66
N PRO A 17 -2.06 -5.54 -12.96
CA PRO A 17 -2.20 -4.17 -13.44
C PRO A 17 -3.45 -3.47 -12.89
N GLU A 18 -4.57 -4.19 -12.80
CA GLU A 18 -5.83 -3.66 -12.27
C GLU A 18 -5.72 -3.19 -10.82
N VAL A 19 -5.00 -3.95 -9.97
CA VAL A 19 -4.77 -3.59 -8.56
C VAL A 19 -3.77 -2.45 -8.47
N GLY A 20 -2.72 -2.47 -9.31
CA GLY A 20 -1.73 -1.40 -9.40
C GLY A 20 -2.34 -0.05 -9.80
N GLU A 21 -3.25 -0.02 -10.77
CA GLU A 21 -3.96 1.20 -11.18
C GLU A 21 -4.89 1.71 -10.07
N LYS A 22 -5.64 0.82 -9.41
CA LYS A 22 -6.50 1.18 -8.27
C LYS A 22 -5.68 1.70 -7.09
N LEU A 23 -4.52 1.10 -6.81
CA LEU A 23 -3.62 1.53 -5.75
C LEU A 23 -3.04 2.92 -6.03
N LYS A 24 -2.63 3.19 -7.28
CA LYS A 24 -2.21 4.53 -7.71
C LYS A 24 -3.33 5.55 -7.66
N ALA A 25 -4.57 5.14 -7.93
CA ALA A 25 -5.73 6.02 -7.83
C ALA A 25 -6.11 6.32 -6.37
N CYS A 26 -5.63 5.55 -5.39
CA CYS A 26 -5.88 5.83 -3.98
C CYS A 26 -5.11 7.10 -3.56
N ILE A 27 -5.83 8.04 -2.98
CA ILE A 27 -5.27 9.32 -2.48
C ILE A 27 -5.25 9.32 -0.95
N LYS A 28 -6.19 8.60 -0.34
CA LYS A 28 -6.32 8.46 1.12
C LYS A 28 -5.92 7.06 1.57
N MET A 29 -5.28 6.95 2.73
CA MET A 29 -4.92 5.64 3.28
C MET A 29 -6.14 4.73 3.45
N LYS A 30 -7.30 5.29 3.85
CA LYS A 30 -8.57 4.55 3.96
C LYS A 30 -8.98 3.83 2.67
N GLU A 31 -8.69 4.43 1.51
CA GLU A 31 -8.98 3.83 0.20
C GLU A 31 -8.01 2.67 -0.08
N MET A 32 -6.72 2.85 0.25
CA MET A 32 -5.72 1.79 0.16
C MET A 32 -6.06 0.59 1.07
N PHE A 33 -6.49 0.84 2.31
CA PHE A 33 -6.93 -0.21 3.23
C PHE A 33 -8.19 -0.92 2.74
N ALA A 34 -9.15 -0.18 2.19
CA ALA A 34 -10.35 -0.78 1.60
C ALA A 34 -9.97 -1.68 0.41
N LEU A 35 -9.11 -1.19 -0.49
CA LEU A 35 -8.62 -1.96 -1.62
C LEU A 35 -7.85 -3.22 -1.19
N ALA A 36 -7.01 -3.10 -0.17
CA ALA A 36 -6.31 -4.25 0.41
C ALA A 36 -7.30 -5.30 0.92
N ARG A 37 -8.33 -4.88 1.69
CA ARG A 37 -9.37 -5.78 2.22
C ARG A 37 -10.18 -6.45 1.14
N GLU A 38 -10.52 -5.72 0.07
CA GLU A 38 -11.19 -6.30 -1.11
C GLU A 38 -10.36 -7.41 -1.78
N ASN A 39 -9.04 -7.31 -1.70
CA ASN A 39 -8.11 -8.32 -2.22
C ASN A 39 -7.71 -9.38 -1.15
N GLY A 40 -8.33 -9.36 0.02
CA GLY A 40 -8.08 -10.32 1.10
C GLY A 40 -6.87 -10.02 2.00
N PHE A 41 -6.35 -8.79 1.96
CA PHE A 41 -5.26 -8.32 2.82
C PHE A 41 -5.79 -7.38 3.91
N ASP A 42 -5.37 -7.56 5.15
CA ASP A 42 -5.75 -6.70 6.27
C ASP A 42 -4.51 -6.30 7.08
N PHE A 43 -4.15 -5.02 6.98
CA PHE A 43 -2.96 -4.51 7.64
C PHE A 43 -3.25 -3.19 8.37
N ASP A 44 -2.51 -2.99 9.45
CA ASP A 44 -2.65 -1.83 10.32
C ASP A 44 -1.83 -0.64 9.83
N GLU A 45 -2.36 0.56 10.04
CA GLU A 45 -1.68 1.81 9.71
C GLU A 45 -0.35 1.97 10.45
N ASP A 46 -0.28 1.52 11.70
CA ASP A 46 0.94 1.54 12.50
C ASP A 46 2.09 0.74 11.87
N SER A 47 1.78 -0.30 11.09
CA SER A 47 2.80 -1.09 10.40
C SER A 47 3.43 -0.38 9.20
N LEU A 48 2.78 0.66 8.68
CA LEU A 48 3.26 1.43 7.54
C LEU A 48 4.22 2.56 7.93
N TYR A 49 4.27 2.91 9.22
CA TYR A 49 5.13 3.96 9.73
C TYR A 49 6.43 3.39 10.32
N PRO A 50 7.47 4.24 10.46
CA PRO A 50 8.70 3.88 11.14
C PRO A 50 8.42 3.31 12.55
N PRO A 51 9.14 2.26 12.97
CA PRO A 51 10.48 1.85 12.51
C PRO A 51 10.50 0.84 11.35
N ASN A 52 9.36 0.49 10.74
CA ASN A 52 9.33 -0.49 9.67
C ASN A 52 9.79 0.09 8.33
N GLU A 53 10.43 -0.73 7.50
CA GLU A 53 10.78 -0.34 6.13
C GLU A 53 9.53 -0.20 5.25
N PRO A 54 9.51 0.78 4.34
CA PRO A 54 8.42 0.93 3.40
C PRO A 54 8.32 -0.28 2.47
N GLN A 55 7.15 -0.93 2.48
CA GLN A 55 6.87 -2.12 1.67
C GLN A 55 6.35 -1.79 0.26
N PHE A 56 5.91 -0.54 0.07
CA PHE A 56 5.49 -0.01 -1.22
C PHE A 56 6.61 0.82 -1.83
N THR A 57 6.66 0.89 -3.16
CA THR A 57 7.53 1.83 -3.87
C THR A 57 6.74 3.06 -4.32
N GLU A 58 7.44 4.18 -4.54
CA GLU A 58 6.82 5.43 -5.02
C GLU A 58 6.05 5.20 -6.32
N ASP A 59 6.60 4.38 -7.22
CA ASP A 59 5.97 4.00 -8.48
C ASP A 59 4.65 3.22 -8.34
N GLN A 60 4.26 2.79 -7.14
CA GLN A 60 3.00 2.06 -6.89
C GLN A 60 1.95 2.93 -6.21
N LEU A 61 2.35 4.04 -5.61
CA LEU A 61 1.49 4.91 -4.82
C LEU A 61 1.19 6.20 -5.60
N SER A 62 0.14 6.91 -5.20
CA SER A 62 -0.04 8.30 -5.63
C SER A 62 1.02 9.20 -4.98
N GLU A 63 1.36 10.33 -5.59
CA GLU A 63 2.31 11.30 -5.02
C GLU A 63 1.98 11.68 -3.57
N ARG A 64 0.68 11.74 -3.23
CA ARG A 64 0.22 12.07 -1.88
C ARG A 64 0.44 10.92 -0.89
N LEU A 65 0.15 9.68 -1.29
CA LEU A 65 0.40 8.50 -0.44
C LEU A 65 1.89 8.24 -0.30
N ALA A 66 2.67 8.40 -1.37
CA ALA A 66 4.12 8.31 -1.34
C ALA A 66 4.71 9.28 -0.31
N LYS A 67 4.34 10.56 -0.37
CA LYS A 67 4.76 11.56 0.64
C LYS A 67 4.36 11.19 2.06
N ALA A 68 3.17 10.63 2.25
CA ALA A 68 2.68 10.29 3.58
C ALA A 68 3.36 9.04 4.18
N LEU A 69 3.61 8.01 3.35
CA LEU A 69 4.10 6.70 3.78
C LEU A 69 5.63 6.58 3.67
N LEU A 70 6.19 7.04 2.56
CA LEU A 70 7.62 6.97 2.28
C LEU A 70 8.38 8.17 2.85
N ARG A 71 7.66 9.25 3.21
CA ARG A 71 8.24 10.51 3.73
C ARG A 71 9.35 11.09 2.83
N VAL A 72 9.31 10.78 1.53
CA VAL A 72 10.11 11.43 0.46
C VAL A 72 9.42 12.69 -0.04
#